data_AF-A0A1I3S7U2-F1
#
_entry.id   AF-A0A1I3S7U2-F1
#
_cell.length_a   1.000
_cell.length_b   1.000
_cell.length_c   1.000
_cell.angle_alpha   90.00
_cell.angle_beta   90.00
_cell.angle_gamma   90.00
#
_symmetry.space_group_name_H-M   'P 1'
#
loop_
_entity.id
_entity.type
_entity.pdbx_description
1 polymer ?
#
loop_
_entity_poly.entity_id
_entity_poly.type
_entity_poly.pdbx_seq_one_letter_code
_entity_poly.pdbx_strand_id
1 'polypeptide(L)' 'MLSEKFLNEFEEYLTSGQLEEDYGYSAEDRKIEILEYLERFMDLAEEVDKVATRLLMPHLSEVMPPKGE' A
#
# COMPACT_ATOMS: atom_id res chain seq x y z
N MET A 1 -1.15 15.74 3.31
CA MET A 1 -2.15 14.84 3.90
C MET A 1 -2.65 13.92 2.80
N LEU A 2 -2.91 12.65 3.10
CA LEU A 2 -3.68 11.77 2.21
C LEU A 2 -5.00 12.48 1.84
N SER A 3 -5.32 12.48 0.56
CA SER A 3 -6.54 13.09 0.03
C SER A 3 -7.14 12.17 -1.02
N GLU A 4 -8.45 12.24 -1.20
CA GLU A 4 -9.16 11.51 -2.27
C GLU A 4 -8.52 11.72 -3.63
N LYS A 5 -8.09 12.97 -3.91
CA LYS A 5 -7.38 13.28 -5.16
C LYS A 5 -6.12 12.42 -5.34
N PHE A 6 -5.28 12.35 -4.32
CA PHE A 6 -4.04 11.57 -4.38
C PHE A 6 -4.34 10.07 -4.54
N LEU A 7 -5.33 9.55 -3.81
CA LEU A 7 -5.72 8.14 -3.91
C LEU A 7 -6.22 7.81 -5.32
N ASN A 8 -7.06 8.66 -5.90
CA ASN A 8 -7.58 8.47 -7.26
C ASN A 8 -6.47 8.53 -8.31
N GLU A 9 -5.57 9.52 -8.22
CA GLU A 9 -4.42 9.63 -9.14
C GLU A 9 -3.51 8.42 -9.04
N PHE A 10 -3.30 7.89 -7.83
CA PHE A 10 -2.49 6.70 -7.63
C PHE A 10 -3.19 5.42 -8.12
N GLU A 11 -4.48 5.25 -7.86
CA GLU A 11 -5.28 4.15 -8.39
C GLU A 11 -5.29 4.17 -9.93
N GLU A 12 -5.46 5.35 -10.54
CA GLU A 12 -5.40 5.51 -11.99
C GLU A 12 -4.01 5.14 -12.52
N TYR A 13 -2.93 5.57 -11.87
CA TYR A 13 -1.56 5.19 -12.26
C TYR A 13 -1.33 3.68 -12.22
N LEU A 14 -1.86 2.99 -11.19
CA LEU A 14 -1.74 1.53 -11.03
C LEU A 14 -2.60 0.72 -12.01
N THR A 15 -3.72 1.27 -12.49
CA THR A 15 -4.72 0.51 -13.26
C THR A 15 -4.81 0.89 -14.74
N SER A 16 -4.25 2.04 -15.13
CA SER A 16 -4.31 2.56 -16.51
C SER A 16 -3.32 1.91 -17.49
N GLY A 17 -2.34 1.15 -17.00
CA GLY A 17 -1.22 0.65 -17.80
C GLY A 17 -0.04 1.62 -17.87
N GLN A 18 -0.17 2.84 -17.33
CA GLN A 18 0.87 3.86 -17.38
C GLN A 18 2.12 3.44 -16.58
N LEU A 19 1.93 2.75 -15.45
CA LEU A 19 3.04 2.23 -14.65
C LEU A 19 3.88 1.21 -15.45
N GLU A 20 3.25 0.31 -16.21
CA GLU A 20 3.93 -0.68 -17.04
C GLU A 20 4.69 -0.04 -18.18
N GLU A 21 4.14 1.02 -18.79
CA GLU A 21 4.84 1.81 -19.81
C GLU A 21 6.06 2.51 -19.20
N ASP A 22 5.88 3.24 -18.09
CA ASP A 22 6.96 3.93 -17.39
C ASP A 22 8.06 2.95 -16.98
N TYR A 23 7.69 1.79 -16.45
CA TYR A 23 8.63 0.72 -16.11
C TYR A 23 9.34 0.22 -17.37
N GLY A 24 8.61 -0.10 -18.44
CA GLY A 24 9.17 -0.65 -19.69
C GLY A 24 10.21 0.26 -20.34
N TYR A 25 9.96 1.57 -20.34
CA TYR A 25 10.83 2.59 -20.95
C TYR A 25 11.91 3.16 -20.01
N SER A 26 11.96 2.70 -18.75
CA SER A 26 12.94 3.17 -17.76
C SER A 26 14.29 2.46 -17.84
N ALA A 27 15.32 3.17 -17.39
CA ALA A 27 16.62 2.59 -17.08
C ALA A 27 16.53 1.63 -15.87
N GLU A 28 17.53 0.78 -15.69
CA GLU A 28 17.51 -0.31 -14.71
C GLU A 28 17.41 0.18 -13.26
N ASP A 29 18.12 1.25 -12.92
CA ASP A 29 18.05 1.93 -11.62
C ASP A 29 16.63 2.44 -11.32
N ARG A 30 16.00 3.09 -12.31
CA ARG A 30 14.62 3.57 -12.19
C ARG A 30 13.60 2.43 -12.09
N LYS A 31 13.83 1.31 -12.78
CA LYS A 31 13.01 0.10 -12.64
C LYS A 31 13.06 -0.45 -11.23
N ILE A 32 14.25 -0.51 -10.63
CA ILE A 32 14.42 -0.94 -9.23
C ILE A 32 13.65 0.00 -8.29
N GLU A 33 13.81 1.31 -8.47
CA GLU A 33 13.11 2.32 -7.67
C GLU A 33 11.58 2.16 -7.73
N ILE A 34 11.02 1.91 -8.93
CA ILE A 34 9.59 1.65 -9.11
C ILE A 34 9.15 0.42 -8.30
N LEU A 35 9.92 -0.67 -8.37
CA LEU A 35 9.58 -1.91 -7.64
C LEU A 35 9.66 -1.70 -6.12
N GLU A 36 10.65 -0.96 -5.62
CA GLU A 36 10.78 -0.61 -4.20
C GLU A 36 9.59 0.21 -3.70
N TYR A 37 9.06 1.14 -4.51
CA TYR A 37 7.84 1.85 -4.15
C TYR A 37 6.64 0.91 -4.08
N LEU A 38 6.46 0.03 -5.07
CA LEU A 38 5.36 -0.93 -5.07
C LEU A 38 5.42 -1.87 -3.86
N GLU A 39 6.60 -2.35 -3.50
CA GLU A 39 6.82 -3.13 -2.27
C GLU A 39 6.37 -2.37 -1.03
N ARG A 40 6.83 -1.13 -0.88
CA ARG A 40 6.43 -0.29 0.25
C ARG A 40 4.93 -0.02 0.31
N PHE A 41 4.25 0.09 -0.84
CA PHE A 41 2.80 0.23 -0.88
C PHE A 41 2.08 -1.04 -0.43
N MET A 42 2.59 -2.22 -0.79
CA MET A 42 2.06 -3.49 -0.31
C MET A 42 2.17 -3.61 1.22
N ASP A 43 3.33 -3.28 1.79
CA ASP A 43 3.53 -3.26 3.24
C ASP A 43 2.56 -2.30 3.95
N LEU A 44 2.37 -1.10 3.37
CA LEU A 44 1.43 -0.13 3.91
C LEU A 44 -0.02 -0.64 3.84
N ALA A 45 -0.40 -1.31 2.76
CA ALA A 45 -1.74 -1.89 2.61
C ALA A 45 -2.00 -2.97 3.68
N GLU A 46 -1.01 -3.80 4.01
CA GLU A 46 -1.11 -4.77 5.10
C GLU A 46 -1.36 -4.08 6.46
N GLU A 47 -0.64 -3.00 6.75
CA GLU A 47 -0.86 -2.23 7.98
C GLU A 47 -2.23 -1.54 7.99
N VAL A 48 -2.69 -1.04 6.85
CA VAL A 48 -4.05 -0.48 6.70
C VAL A 48 -5.11 -1.54 6.98
N ASP A 49 -4.97 -2.76 6.49
CA ASP A 49 -5.91 -3.86 6.76
C ASP A 49 -5.96 -4.21 8.26
N LYS A 50 -4.80 -4.32 8.92
CA LYS A 50 -4.73 -4.53 10.37
C LYS A 50 -5.44 -3.41 11.12
N VAL A 51 -5.25 -2.16 10.72
CA VAL A 51 -5.93 -1.00 11.32
C VAL A 51 -7.44 -1.07 11.08
N ALA A 52 -7.88 -1.33 9.84
CA ALA A 52 -9.28 -1.42 9.47
C ALA A 52 -9.98 -2.54 10.25
N THR A 53 -9.36 -3.71 10.38
CA THR A 53 -9.85 -4.83 11.18
C THR A 53 -10.06 -4.43 12.64
N ARG A 54 -9.09 -3.73 13.26
CA ARG A 54 -9.23 -3.24 14.65
C ARG A 54 -10.38 -2.26 14.81
N LEU A 55 -10.60 -1.39 13.83
CA LEU A 55 -11.68 -0.39 13.86
C LEU A 55 -13.06 -1.01 13.63
N LEU A 56 -13.18 -1.96 12.70
CA LEU A 56 -14.43 -2.63 12.35
C LEU A 56 -14.82 -3.71 13.36
N MET A 57 -13.84 -4.34 14.02
CA MET A 57 -14.04 -5.44 14.96
C MET A 57 -13.41 -5.15 16.32
N PRO A 58 -13.88 -4.13 17.06
CA PRO A 58 -13.28 -3.72 18.32
C PRO A 58 -13.28 -4.84 19.37
N HIS A 59 -14.30 -5.70 19.38
CA HIS A 59 -14.42 -6.82 20.34
C HIS A 59 -13.45 -7.98 20.10
N LEU A 60 -12.84 -8.12 18.91
CA LEU A 60 -11.79 -9.10 18.67
C LEU A 60 -10.43 -8.63 19.20
N SER A 61 -10.24 -7.32 19.32
CA SER A 61 -9.01 -6.72 19.87
C SER A 61 -8.88 -6.92 21.39
N GLU A 62 -9.98 -7.16 22.11
CA GLU A 62 -9.98 -7.47 23.55
C GLU A 62 -9.61 -8.94 23.85
N VAL A 63 -9.73 -9.84 22.86
CA VAL A 63 -9.53 -11.29 23.05
C VAL A 63 -8.10 -11.74 22.71
N MET A 64 -7.33 -10.93 21.99
CA MET A 64 -5.91 -11.20 21.77
C MET A 64 -5.08 -10.45 22.82
N PRO A 65 -4.53 -11.14 23.85
CA PRO A 65 -3.58 -10.49 24.74
C PRO A 65 -2.38 -9.99 23.92
N PRO A 66 -1.74 -8.89 24.32
CA PRO A 66 -0.46 -8.52 23.72
C PRO A 66 0.45 -9.73 23.78
N LYS A 67 1.11 -10.07 22.66
CA LYS A 67 2.16 -11.11 22.67
C LYS A 67 3.06 -10.81 23.88
N GLY A 68 3.07 -11.75 24.82
CA GLY A 68 3.84 -11.65 26.04
C GLY A 68 5.32 -11.45 25.75
N GLU A 69 5.97 -10.85 26.76
CA GLU A 69 7.40 -10.52 26.91
C GLU A 69 8.39 -11.47 26.23
#